data_AF-A0A1J5UBH7-F1
#
_entry.id   AF-A0A1J5UBH7-F1
#
_cell.length_a   1.000
_cell.length_b   1.000
_cell.length_c   1.000
_cell.angle_alpha   90.00
_cell.angle_beta   90.00
_cell.angle_gamma   90.00
#
_symmetry.space_group_name_H-M   'P 1'
#
loop_
_entity.id
_entity.type
_entity.pdbx_description
1 polymer ?
#
loop_
_entity_poly.entity_id
_entity_poly.type
_entity_poly.pdbx_seq_one_letter_code
_entity_poly.pdbx_strand_id
1 'polypeptide(L)'
;MVSELAALKAQMAMLMSSNTELAPSVSSIWVVYDASKISVWCSKTDCPLLGREVTYDVVKEEEGDDGELESIIKTGLSEEESNSGDYDARVMRLSSPKIKHHDLGVIASFTSKKKATTFIEDYFRMNRATLSGKDAPEIGLSEIVITA
;
A
#
# COMPACT_ATOMS: atom_id res chain seq x y z
N MET A 1 -5.24 -45.03 33.54
CA MET A 1 -5.15 -43.56 33.72
C MET A 1 -3.75 -42.98 33.53
N VAL A 2 -2.66 -43.49 34.15
CA VAL A 2 -1.30 -42.90 33.93
C VAL A 2 -0.71 -43.25 32.55
N SER A 3 -1.00 -44.44 32.02
CA SER A 3 -0.54 -44.89 30.70
C SER A 3 -1.19 -44.14 29.53
N GLU A 4 -2.47 -43.79 29.66
CA GLU A 4 -3.23 -43.07 28.62
C GLU A 4 -2.76 -41.62 28.49
N LEU A 5 -2.44 -40.97 29.61
CA LEU A 5 -1.83 -39.63 29.61
C LEU A 5 -0.42 -39.62 29.00
N ALA A 6 0.35 -40.69 29.19
CA ALA A 6 1.66 -40.83 28.57
C ALA A 6 1.55 -41.04 27.04
N ALA A 7 0.60 -41.87 26.60
CA ALA A 7 0.32 -42.09 25.19
C ALA A 7 -0.19 -40.82 24.49
N LEU A 8 -1.07 -40.06 25.14
CA LEU A 8 -1.60 -38.79 24.61
C LEU A 8 -0.49 -37.72 24.51
N LYS A 9 0.38 -37.63 25.51
CA LYS A 9 1.56 -36.73 25.47
C LYS A 9 2.54 -37.11 24.37
N ALA A 10 2.76 -38.40 24.13
CA ALA A 10 3.63 -38.87 23.05
C ALA A 10 3.06 -38.52 21.66
N GLN A 11 1.74 -38.67 21.47
CA GLN A 11 1.07 -38.29 20.23
C GLN A 11 1.10 -36.77 19.99
N MET A 12 0.87 -35.96 21.03
CA MET A 12 1.02 -34.51 20.95
C MET A 12 2.46 -34.08 20.65
N ALA A 13 3.46 -34.74 21.26
CA ALA A 13 4.86 -34.45 21.00
C ALA A 13 5.25 -34.77 19.55
N MET A 14 4.75 -35.87 18.98
CA MET A 14 4.95 -36.22 17.56
C MET A 14 4.27 -35.21 16.61
N LEU A 15 3.07 -34.72 16.95
CA LEU A 15 2.38 -33.67 16.20
C LEU A 15 3.10 -32.32 16.27
N MET A 16 3.71 -32.00 17.41
CA MET A 16 4.48 -30.77 17.58
C MET A 16 5.87 -30.85 16.93
N SER A 17 6.49 -32.04 16.89
CA SER A 17 7.80 -32.23 16.23
C SER A 17 7.70 -32.30 14.71
N SER A 18 6.57 -32.75 14.17
CA SER A 18 6.33 -32.79 12.72
C SER A 18 6.12 -31.41 12.09
N ASN A 19 5.92 -30.36 12.89
CA ASN A 19 5.84 -28.98 12.42
C ASN A 19 7.21 -28.30 12.21
N THR A 20 8.31 -28.92 12.65
CA THR A 20 9.65 -28.31 12.62
C THR A 20 10.50 -28.77 11.43
N GLU A 21 10.12 -29.84 10.72
CA GLU A 21 10.92 -30.44 9.62
C GLU A 21 10.29 -30.31 8.22
N LEU A 22 9.36 -29.38 8.03
CA LEU A 22 8.72 -29.11 6.72
C LEU A 22 8.89 -27.66 6.27
N ALA A 23 10.08 -27.09 6.44
CA ALA A 23 10.52 -26.08 5.49
C ALA A 23 11.08 -26.87 4.28
N PRO A 24 10.29 -27.11 3.21
CA PRO A 24 10.89 -27.63 1.99
C PRO A 24 12.08 -26.73 1.65
N SER A 25 13.20 -27.33 1.28
CA SER A 25 14.32 -26.60 0.69
C SER A 25 13.87 -26.06 -0.66
N VAL A 26 13.10 -24.97 -0.62
CA VAL A 26 12.57 -24.33 -1.82
C VAL A 26 13.74 -23.65 -2.50
N SER A 27 14.13 -24.14 -3.67
CA SER A 27 15.19 -23.53 -4.49
C SER A 27 14.72 -22.23 -5.16
N SER A 28 13.41 -22.07 -5.38
CA SER A 28 12.82 -20.94 -6.09
C SER A 28 11.41 -20.60 -5.59
N ILE A 29 11.14 -19.33 -5.29
CA ILE A 29 9.80 -18.81 -5.03
C ILE A 29 9.36 -17.98 -6.24
N TRP A 30 8.17 -18.26 -6.75
CA TRP A 30 7.52 -17.52 -7.82
C TRP A 30 6.55 -16.51 -7.21
N VAL A 31 6.76 -15.24 -7.49
CA VAL A 31 5.99 -14.13 -6.94
C VAL A 31 5.16 -13.50 -8.04
N VAL A 32 3.85 -13.40 -7.79
CA VAL A 32 2.90 -12.66 -8.61
C VAL A 32 2.71 -11.29 -7.97
N TYR A 33 2.93 -10.22 -8.71
CA TYR A 33 2.86 -8.85 -8.21
C TYR A 33 2.14 -7.92 -9.18
N ASP A 34 1.62 -6.81 -8.67
CA ASP A 34 0.99 -5.74 -9.42
C ASP A 34 1.88 -4.49 -9.34
N ALA A 35 2.48 -4.10 -10.46
CA ALA A 35 3.41 -2.98 -10.50
C ALA A 35 2.74 -1.65 -10.07
N SER A 36 1.44 -1.51 -10.32
CA SER A 36 0.66 -0.33 -9.95
C SER A 36 0.44 -0.20 -8.44
N LYS A 37 0.70 -1.27 -7.67
CA LYS A 37 0.56 -1.31 -6.20
C LYS A 37 1.89 -1.29 -5.46
N ILE A 38 2.97 -1.00 -6.17
CA ILE A 38 4.29 -0.85 -5.56
C ILE A 38 4.40 0.55 -4.96
N SER A 39 4.91 0.62 -3.74
CA SER A 39 5.30 1.87 -3.10
C SER A 39 6.43 2.53 -3.92
N VAL A 40 6.12 3.60 -4.65
CA VAL A 40 7.13 4.38 -5.38
C VAL A 40 7.67 5.49 -4.47
N TRP A 41 8.98 5.71 -4.50
CA TRP A 41 9.57 6.89 -3.88
C TRP A 41 9.25 8.13 -4.72
N CYS A 42 8.51 9.06 -4.14
CA CYS A 42 8.01 10.26 -4.77
C CYS A 42 8.22 11.47 -3.84
N SER A 43 8.27 12.67 -4.40
CA SER A 43 8.29 13.88 -3.58
C SER A 43 6.98 14.01 -2.81
N LYS A 44 6.99 14.66 -1.64
CA LYS A 44 5.80 14.78 -0.80
C LYS A 44 4.63 15.45 -1.54
N THR A 45 4.96 16.38 -2.45
CA THR A 45 4.03 17.25 -3.20
C THR A 45 3.53 16.63 -4.51
N ASP A 46 4.32 15.75 -5.14
CA ASP A 46 4.07 15.24 -6.49
C ASP A 46 3.93 13.71 -6.49
N CYS A 47 3.11 13.20 -5.58
CA CYS A 47 2.88 11.77 -5.43
C CYS A 47 1.42 11.38 -5.66
N PRO A 48 1.02 11.09 -6.92
CA PRO A 48 -0.36 10.75 -7.25
C PRO A 48 -0.81 9.45 -6.58
N LEU A 49 0.13 8.56 -6.25
CA LEU A 49 -0.16 7.21 -5.76
C LEU A 49 -0.60 7.16 -4.28
N LEU A 50 -0.37 8.22 -3.49
CA LEU A 50 -0.65 8.21 -2.05
C LEU A 50 -2.00 8.84 -1.66
N GLY A 51 -2.74 9.36 -2.64
CA GLY A 51 -4.08 9.94 -2.44
C GLY A 51 -4.12 11.04 -1.37
N ARG A 52 -3.05 11.83 -1.27
CA ARG A 52 -2.96 12.92 -0.29
C ARG A 52 -3.91 14.05 -0.69
N GLU A 53 -4.53 14.65 0.31
CA GLU A 53 -5.31 15.86 0.12
C GLU A 53 -4.38 17.07 0.23
N VAL A 54 -4.52 17.99 -0.72
CA VAL A 54 -3.78 19.24 -0.77
C VAL A 54 -4.73 20.35 -0.33
N THR A 55 -4.35 21.08 0.70
CA THR A 55 -5.07 22.26 1.15
C THR A 55 -4.11 23.43 1.28
N TYR A 56 -4.64 24.64 1.30
CA TYR A 56 -3.83 25.85 1.36
C TYR A 56 -4.27 26.71 2.54
N ASP A 57 -3.29 27.26 3.24
CA ASP A 57 -3.51 28.39 4.11
C ASP A 57 -3.08 29.66 3.40
N VAL A 58 -3.83 30.72 3.63
CA VAL A 58 -3.57 32.04 3.05
C VAL A 58 -3.62 33.09 4.14
N VAL A 59 -2.75 34.08 4.03
CA VAL A 59 -2.70 35.24 4.92
C VAL A 59 -3.14 36.46 4.12
N LYS A 60 -4.03 37.25 4.71
CA LYS A 60 -4.43 38.56 4.20
C LYS A 60 -4.25 39.60 5.28
N GLU A 61 -3.52 40.67 4.98
CA GLU A 61 -3.48 41.86 5.82
C GLU A 61 -4.68 42.76 5.47
N GLU A 62 -5.53 43.05 6.47
CA GLU A 62 -6.64 43.99 6.33
C GLU A 62 -6.54 45.05 7.43
N GLU A 63 -6.92 46.29 7.11
CA GLU A 63 -6.99 47.38 8.07
C GLU A 63 -8.29 47.26 8.87
N GLY A 64 -8.17 47.13 10.19
CA GLY A 64 -9.29 47.01 11.11
C GLY A 64 -10.08 48.31 11.26
N ASP A 65 -11.24 48.23 11.92
CA ASP A 65 -12.11 49.39 12.17
C ASP A 65 -11.45 50.47 13.07
N ASP A 66 -10.36 50.12 13.76
CA ASP A 66 -9.52 51.00 14.57
C ASP A 66 -8.32 51.61 13.81
N GLY A 67 -8.13 51.24 12.54
CA GLY A 67 -7.01 51.69 11.71
C GLY A 67 -5.70 50.93 11.94
N GLU A 68 -5.70 49.83 12.71
CA GLU A 68 -4.54 48.95 12.86
C GLU A 68 -4.54 47.85 11.78
N LEU A 69 -3.36 47.45 11.30
CA LEU A 69 -3.23 46.34 10.34
C LEU A 69 -3.32 45.00 11.07
N GLU A 70 -4.33 44.20 10.74
CA GLU A 70 -4.50 42.85 11.27
C GLU A 70 -4.23 41.79 10.20
N SER A 71 -3.53 40.71 10.59
CA SER A 71 -3.30 39.56 9.70
C SER A 71 -4.37 38.49 9.90
N ILE A 72 -5.23 38.31 8.90
CA ILE A 72 -6.28 37.28 8.87
C ILE A 72 -5.71 36.01 8.22
N ILE A 73 -5.65 34.92 8.99
CA ILE A 73 -5.18 33.62 8.50
C ILE A 73 -6.41 32.75 8.18
N LYS A 74 -6.60 32.43 6.90
CA LYS A 74 -7.59 31.43 6.47
C LYS A 74 -6.88 30.11 6.20
N THR A 75 -7.42 29.00 6.73
CA THR A 75 -6.79 27.68 6.62
C THR A 75 -7.70 26.69 5.90
N GLY A 76 -7.10 25.71 5.22
CA GLY A 76 -7.84 24.60 4.63
C GLY A 76 -8.57 24.91 3.32
N LEU A 77 -8.14 25.92 2.57
CA LEU A 77 -8.74 26.29 1.28
C LEU A 77 -8.35 25.31 0.17
N SER A 78 -9.22 25.18 -0.84
CA SER A 78 -8.90 24.51 -2.09
C SER A 78 -7.85 25.29 -2.91
N GLU A 79 -7.29 24.65 -3.94
CA GLU A 79 -6.32 25.29 -4.82
C GLU A 79 -6.94 26.51 -5.52
N GLU A 80 -8.16 26.38 -6.02
CA GLU A 80 -8.91 27.40 -6.73
C GLU A 80 -9.23 28.60 -5.83
N GLU A 81 -9.67 28.35 -4.59
CA GLU A 81 -9.94 29.39 -3.60
C GLU A 81 -8.67 30.13 -3.17
N SER A 82 -7.55 29.41 -3.05
CA SER A 82 -6.27 30.01 -2.71
C SER A 82 -5.65 30.84 -3.83
N ASN A 83 -6.00 30.56 -5.10
CA ASN A 83 -5.51 31.28 -6.28
C ASN A 83 -6.40 32.47 -6.69
N SER A 84 -7.66 32.49 -6.26
CA SER A 84 -8.64 33.50 -6.68
C SER A 84 -8.78 34.69 -5.73
N GLY A 85 -8.25 34.59 -4.51
CA GLY A 85 -8.26 35.71 -3.56
C GLY A 85 -6.99 36.56 -3.61
N ASP A 86 -7.13 37.82 -3.17
CA ASP A 86 -6.02 38.73 -2.95
C ASP A 86 -5.41 38.41 -1.58
N TYR A 87 -4.29 37.69 -1.59
CA TYR A 87 -3.61 37.16 -0.41
C TYR A 87 -2.11 37.48 -0.49
N ASP A 88 -1.52 37.89 0.63
CA ASP A 88 -0.11 38.29 0.71
C ASP A 88 0.83 37.10 0.79
N ALA A 89 0.38 36.00 1.40
CA ALA A 89 1.15 34.77 1.51
C ALA A 89 0.27 33.53 1.40
N ARG A 90 0.84 32.47 0.82
CA ARG A 90 0.21 31.15 0.65
C ARG A 90 1.13 30.04 1.13
N VAL A 91 0.60 29.14 1.94
CA VAL A 91 1.29 27.96 2.44
C VAL A 91 0.52 26.72 2.03
N MET A 92 1.18 25.82 1.30
CA MET A 92 0.61 24.53 0.93
C MET A 92 0.73 23.52 2.07
N ARG A 93 -0.40 22.90 2.44
CA ARG A 93 -0.49 21.80 3.39
C ARG A 93 -0.81 20.51 2.66
N LEU A 94 -0.13 19.45 3.08
CA LEU A 94 -0.31 18.10 2.55
C LEU A 94 -0.73 17.18 3.67
N SER A 95 -1.83 16.45 3.48
CA SER A 95 -2.27 15.46 4.43
C SER A 95 -1.31 14.27 4.53
N SER A 96 -1.54 13.44 5.56
CA SER A 96 -0.99 12.08 5.60
C SER A 96 -1.45 11.27 4.37
N PRO A 97 -0.66 10.28 3.91
CA PRO A 97 -1.10 9.33 2.89
C PRO A 97 -2.44 8.69 3.26
N LYS A 98 -3.42 8.74 2.35
CA LYS A 98 -4.71 8.05 2.54
C LYS A 98 -4.65 6.62 2.00
N ILE A 99 -3.75 6.36 1.06
CA ILE A 99 -3.55 5.06 0.43
C ILE A 99 -2.22 4.49 0.92
N LYS A 100 -2.26 3.27 1.45
CA LYS A 100 -1.07 2.49 1.81
C LYS A 100 -0.90 1.38 0.78
N HIS A 101 0.14 1.49 -0.03
CA HIS A 101 0.54 0.44 -0.98
C HIS A 101 1.36 -0.64 -0.28
N HIS A 102 1.45 -1.81 -0.92
CA HIS A 102 2.33 -2.87 -0.47
C HIS A 102 3.74 -2.59 -1.00
N ASP A 103 4.77 -2.71 -0.16
CA ASP A 103 6.14 -2.30 -0.53
C ASP A 103 6.66 -2.95 -1.82
N LEU A 104 6.23 -4.18 -2.09
CA LEU A 104 6.59 -4.95 -3.28
C LEU A 104 5.41 -5.23 -4.24
N GLY A 105 4.21 -4.69 -3.98
CA GLY A 105 3.03 -4.98 -4.81
C GLY A 105 2.63 -6.47 -4.89
N VAL A 106 3.09 -7.32 -3.96
CA VAL A 106 2.91 -8.77 -4.03
C VAL A 106 1.44 -9.14 -3.81
N ILE A 107 0.90 -9.93 -4.74
CA ILE A 107 -0.46 -10.47 -4.67
C ILE A 107 -0.44 -11.89 -4.12
N ALA A 108 0.49 -12.72 -4.60
CA ALA A 108 0.60 -14.12 -4.20
C ALA A 108 2.02 -14.65 -4.42
N SER A 109 2.39 -15.69 -3.68
CA SER A 109 3.66 -16.41 -3.84
C SER A 109 3.42 -17.93 -3.93
N PHE A 110 4.26 -18.59 -4.73
CA PHE A 110 4.15 -20.01 -5.02
C PHE A 110 5.53 -20.65 -5.09
N THR A 111 5.65 -21.90 -4.67
CA THR A 111 6.89 -22.68 -4.83
C THR A 111 7.03 -23.28 -6.23
N SER A 112 6.07 -23.05 -7.13
CA SER A 112 6.05 -23.62 -8.48
C SER A 112 5.50 -22.63 -9.50
N LYS A 113 6.22 -22.48 -10.61
CA LYS A 113 5.81 -21.66 -11.77
C LYS A 113 4.43 -22.00 -12.28
N LYS A 114 4.10 -23.31 -12.34
CA LYS A 114 2.82 -23.78 -12.88
C LYS A 114 1.65 -23.24 -12.04
N LYS A 115 1.76 -23.33 -10.71
CA LYS A 115 0.74 -22.80 -9.79
C LYS A 115 0.59 -21.28 -9.92
N ALA A 116 1.71 -20.57 -10.03
CA ALA A 116 1.71 -19.12 -10.22
C ALA A 116 1.04 -18.70 -11.53
N THR A 117 1.31 -19.43 -12.62
CA THR A 117 0.72 -19.14 -13.95
C THR A 117 -0.78 -19.41 -13.96
N THR A 118 -1.22 -20.56 -13.41
CA THR A 118 -2.65 -20.87 -13.26
C THR A 118 -3.36 -19.82 -12.41
N PHE A 119 -2.73 -19.34 -11.34
CA PHE A 119 -3.28 -18.26 -10.52
C PHE A 119 -3.49 -16.97 -11.34
N ILE A 120 -2.52 -16.58 -12.18
CA ILE A 120 -2.64 -15.39 -13.03
C ILE A 120 -3.80 -15.53 -14.01
N GLU A 121 -3.92 -16.69 -14.67
CA GLU A 121 -5.02 -16.98 -15.60
C GLU A 121 -6.38 -16.91 -14.91
N ASP A 122 -6.50 -17.54 -13.74
CA ASP A 122 -7.72 -17.52 -12.93
C ASP A 122 -8.05 -16.11 -12.44
N TYR A 123 -7.04 -15.35 -12.03
CA TYR A 123 -7.19 -13.97 -11.60
C TYR A 123 -7.77 -13.09 -12.71
N PHE A 124 -7.21 -13.16 -13.93
CA PHE A 124 -7.77 -12.42 -15.07
C PHE A 124 -9.14 -12.93 -15.49
N ARG A 125 -9.38 -14.25 -15.46
CA ARG A 125 -10.68 -14.84 -15.81
C ARG A 125 -11.79 -14.36 -14.88
N MET A 126 -11.54 -14.38 -13.57
CA MET A 126 -12.53 -13.99 -12.56
C MET A 126 -12.79 -12.48 -12.55
N ASN A 127 -11.78 -11.68 -12.85
CA ASN A 127 -11.88 -10.22 -12.77
C ASN A 127 -12.05 -9.55 -14.16
N ARG A 128 -12.33 -10.33 -15.21
CA ARG A 128 -12.42 -9.85 -16.60
C ARG A 128 -13.41 -8.70 -16.80
N ALA A 129 -14.50 -8.65 -16.02
CA ALA A 129 -15.50 -7.59 -16.06
C ALA A 129 -15.04 -6.30 -15.36
N THR A 130 -14.12 -6.41 -14.40
CA THR A 130 -13.70 -5.31 -13.52
C THR A 130 -12.36 -4.70 -13.96
N LEU A 131 -11.51 -5.47 -14.65
CA LEU A 131 -10.15 -5.07 -15.03
C LEU A 131 -10.04 -4.48 -16.44
N SER A 132 -11.15 -4.20 -17.13
CA SER A 132 -11.12 -3.59 -18.47
C SER A 132 -11.14 -2.06 -18.36
N GLY A 133 -10.03 -1.38 -18.66
CA GLY A 133 -9.96 0.08 -18.65
C GLY A 133 -8.53 0.63 -18.56
N LYS A 134 -8.41 1.95 -18.34
CA LYS A 134 -7.12 2.63 -18.12
C LYS A 134 -6.45 2.22 -16.80
N ASP A 135 -7.20 1.63 -15.87
CA ASP A 135 -6.73 1.20 -14.54
C ASP A 135 -6.53 -0.33 -14.44
N ALA A 136 -6.32 -1.01 -15.57
CA ALA A 136 -6.06 -2.44 -15.57
C ALA A 136 -4.74 -2.74 -14.83
N PRO A 137 -4.72 -3.70 -13.89
CA PRO A 137 -3.53 -4.03 -13.11
C PRO A 137 -2.47 -4.67 -14.03
N GLU A 138 -1.22 -4.27 -13.83
CA GLU A 138 -0.09 -4.82 -14.56
C GLU A 138 0.51 -5.97 -13.75
N ILE A 139 -0.06 -7.17 -13.96
CA ILE A 139 0.32 -8.37 -13.23
C ILE A 139 1.61 -8.96 -13.80
N GLY A 140 2.68 -8.90 -13.01
CA GLY A 140 3.97 -9.50 -13.30
C GLY A 140 4.19 -10.83 -12.58
N LEU A 141 5.07 -11.66 -13.14
CA LEU A 141 5.57 -12.91 -12.54
C LEU A 141 7.09 -12.85 -12.45
N SER A 142 7.65 -12.98 -11.24
CA SER A 142 9.09 -13.03 -11.00
C SER A 142 9.49 -14.30 -10.27
N GLU A 143 10.64 -14.85 -10.62
CA GLU A 143 11.28 -15.95 -9.89
C GLU A 143 12.34 -15.39 -8.93
N ILE A 144 12.25 -15.77 -7.66
CA ILE A 144 13.25 -15.48 -6.63
C ILE A 144 13.97 -16.78 -6.34
N VAL A 145 15.23 -16.86 -6.77
CA VAL A 145 16.10 -17.99 -6.47
C VAL A 145 16.62 -17.84 -5.03
N ILE A 146 16.40 -18.85 -4.21
CA ILE A 146 16.91 -18.88 -2.84
C ILE A 146 18.30 -19.52 -2.88
N THR A 147 19.33 -18.68 -2.85
CA THR A 147 20.71 -19.13 -2.63
C THR A 147 20.96 -19.20 -1.13
N ALA A 148 21.17 -20.42 -0.62
CA ALA A 148 21.58 -20.67 0.77
C ALA A 148 23.03 -20.29 1.01
#